data_AF-W6QKB9-F1
#
_entry.id   AF-W6QKB9-F1
#
_cell.length_a   1.000
_cell.length_b   1.000
_cell.length_c   1.000
_cell.angle_alpha   90.00
_cell.angle_beta   90.00
_cell.angle_gamma   90.00
#
_symmetry.space_group_name_H-M   'P 1'
#
loop_
_entity.id
_entity.type
_entity.pdbx_description
1 polymer ?
#
loop_
_entity_poly.entity_id
_entity_poly.type
_entity_poly.pdbx_seq_one_letter_code
_entity_poly.pdbx_strand_id
1 'polypeptide(L)'
;MSFLSLPLEVLHRIISYLLSIYDVAALSRQCRTLHSLCDMVARGKYYRIQICSENTDKPLAMIMDILKRPILGHYVRKVDSTRPPVNGWFTVHEEVKFQRDLSNEEIGLVRKALRNGGFTSLQGDRVVNMLMKKRAKVHRRNVGGEAFIIQALVTILIVVSPNIVTMKVDQPRGRSYSNIMDFPLVKLLRQANASPENKSYLRNLRSLHLSETTVPHYAGFRFSLDFERCLRLFDTLPSIESVRSHGDKEGDDGKLEFKEKSSNISKISLSCTAASSLYFANLIWSCKILTNFTARMCGSVSIFSPKAFIKALCAHKKTLEILDVSLTYEIDPFDEDIGGGEWGDDHFNRHGGPFERGIRDAEREFYQLIWTQAGSLKEFVALKRVSLDIDFLLYSAAGVRSGPYKERKRFRLINCLPPGLEYLCVRKYQTGNNDEHDGHINGLPRRPRKLKEIKITDGFM
;
A
#
# COMPACT_ATOMS: atom_id res chain seq x y z
N MET A 1 24.50 37.99 -0.86
CA MET A 1 23.50 38.28 0.18
C MET A 1 23.52 37.16 1.21
N SER A 2 23.48 37.49 2.51
CA SER A 2 23.53 36.48 3.59
C SER A 2 22.16 35.83 3.77
N PHE A 3 22.09 34.51 3.97
CA PHE A 3 20.82 33.82 4.24
C PHE A 3 20.07 34.44 5.43
N LEU A 4 20.80 34.87 6.46
CA LEU A 4 20.23 35.49 7.66
C LEU A 4 19.69 36.91 7.45
N SER A 5 19.91 37.53 6.28
CA SER A 5 19.33 38.84 5.97
C SER A 5 17.91 38.76 5.42
N LEU A 6 17.36 37.55 5.25
CA LEU A 6 15.97 37.36 4.85
C LEU A 6 15.00 37.60 6.03
N PRO A 7 13.77 38.08 5.77
CA PRO A 7 12.73 38.17 6.80
C PRO A 7 12.49 36.84 7.51
N LEU A 8 12.18 36.89 8.81
CA LEU A 8 11.99 35.70 9.66
C LEU A 8 10.92 34.77 9.09
N GLU A 9 9.85 35.31 8.50
CA GLU A 9 8.76 34.57 7.89
C GLU A 9 9.24 33.76 6.67
N VAL A 10 10.12 34.36 5.87
CA VAL A 10 10.73 33.72 4.69
C VAL A 10 11.66 32.60 5.15
N LEU A 11 12.49 32.86 6.17
CA LEU A 11 13.36 31.85 6.76
C LEU A 11 12.56 30.67 7.32
N HIS A 12 11.51 30.92 8.09
CA HIS A 12 10.60 29.90 8.60
C HIS A 12 10.02 29.05 7.48
N ARG A 13 9.57 29.71 6.40
CA ARG A 13 9.00 29.02 5.24
C ARG A 13 10.03 28.15 4.54
N ILE A 14 11.26 28.63 4.33
CA ILE A 14 12.36 27.84 3.74
C ILE A 14 12.68 26.61 4.61
N ILE A 15 12.87 26.80 5.92
CA ILE A 15 13.17 25.70 6.85
C ILE A 15 11.98 24.71 6.94
N SER A 16 10.75 25.17 6.70
CA SER A 16 9.56 24.29 6.65
C SER A 16 9.54 23.32 5.45
N TYR A 17 10.24 23.67 4.36
CA TYR A 17 10.39 22.80 3.18
C TYR A 17 11.46 21.73 3.35
N LEU A 18 12.32 21.85 4.37
CA LEU A 18 13.27 20.80 4.71
C LEU A 18 12.53 19.60 5.28
N LEU A 19 12.53 18.51 4.50
CA LEU A 19 11.86 17.25 4.85
C LEU A 19 12.68 16.43 5.85
N SER A 20 14.01 16.54 5.80
CA SER A 20 14.95 15.85 6.68
C SER A 20 15.07 16.55 8.03
N ILE A 21 14.78 15.83 9.11
CA ILE A 21 14.99 16.36 10.47
C ILE A 21 16.47 16.55 10.79
N TYR A 22 17.36 15.78 10.14
CA TYR A 22 18.80 15.89 10.31
C TYR A 22 19.34 17.19 9.71
N ASP A 23 18.81 17.61 8.55
CA ASP A 23 19.22 18.85 7.89
C ASP A 23 18.77 20.06 8.73
N VAL A 24 17.56 20.00 9.28
CA VAL A 24 17.05 21.02 10.19
C VAL A 24 17.87 21.05 11.49
N ALA A 25 18.23 19.89 12.04
CA ALA A 25 19.10 19.82 13.22
C ALA A 25 20.48 20.41 12.93
N ALA A 26 21.07 20.12 11.77
CA ALA A 26 22.35 20.68 11.34
C ALA A 26 22.28 22.21 11.19
N LEU A 27 21.20 22.75 10.63
CA LEU A 27 20.95 24.19 10.54
C LEU A 27 20.77 24.83 11.93
N SER A 28 20.05 24.16 12.84
CA SER A 28 19.83 24.66 14.20
C SER A 28 21.12 24.81 15.01
N ARG A 29 22.19 24.10 14.61
CA ARG A 29 23.52 24.18 15.26
C ARG A 29 24.42 25.29 14.71
N GLN A 30 24.05 25.93 13.59
CA GLN A 30 24.90 26.93 12.94
C GLN A 30 24.94 28.24 13.72
N CYS A 31 23.80 28.71 14.25
CA CYS A 31 23.75 29.92 15.08
C CYS A 31 22.50 29.96 15.96
N ARG A 32 22.48 30.87 16.95
CA ARG A 32 21.35 31.02 17.89
C ARG A 32 20.04 31.40 17.21
N THR A 33 20.08 32.26 16.18
CA THR A 33 18.89 32.66 15.42
C THR A 33 18.27 31.46 14.68
N LEU A 34 19.09 30.65 14.03
CA LEU A 34 18.61 29.43 13.37
C LEU A 34 18.16 28.38 14.38
N HIS A 35 18.81 28.31 15.54
CA HIS A 35 18.39 27.45 16.64
C HIS A 35 16.95 27.76 17.07
N SER A 36 16.63 29.04 17.33
CA SER A 36 15.28 29.46 17.71
C SER A 36 14.27 29.27 16.57
N LEU A 37 14.67 29.57 15.33
CA LEU A 37 13.81 29.43 14.14
C LEU A 37 13.46 27.97 13.81
N CYS A 38 14.40 27.05 14.03
CA CYS A 38 14.17 25.64 13.78
C CYS A 38 13.15 25.05 14.76
N ASP A 39 13.14 25.52 16.01
CA ASP A 39 12.25 25.02 17.08
C ASP A 39 12.21 23.48 17.10
N MET A 40 13.38 22.89 17.37
CA MET A 40 13.55 21.43 17.33
C MET A 40 12.64 20.71 18.34
N VAL A 41 12.27 21.38 19.44
CA VAL A 41 11.37 20.84 20.45
C VAL A 41 9.95 20.70 19.90
N ALA A 42 9.38 21.77 19.32
CA ALA A 42 8.06 21.67 18.70
C ALA A 42 8.08 20.74 17.49
N ARG A 43 9.13 20.77 16.66
CA ARG A 43 9.27 19.83 15.55
C ARG A 43 9.23 18.38 16.02
N GLY A 44 9.99 18.04 17.06
CA GLY A 44 9.95 16.71 17.67
C GLY A 44 8.54 16.33 18.15
N LYS A 45 7.83 17.27 18.81
CA LYS A 45 6.47 17.06 19.32
C LYS A 45 5.43 16.80 18.21
N TYR A 46 5.47 17.54 17.11
CA TYR A 46 4.47 17.46 16.03
C TYR A 46 4.90 16.58 14.84
N TYR A 47 6.14 16.09 14.80
CA TYR A 47 6.68 15.30 13.68
C TYR A 47 5.80 14.08 13.32
N ARG A 48 5.35 13.34 14.33
CA ARG A 48 4.47 12.18 14.22
C ARG A 48 3.26 12.37 15.10
N ILE A 49 2.06 12.34 14.50
CA ILE A 49 0.81 12.40 15.24
C ILE A 49 0.12 11.05 15.11
N GLN A 50 -0.11 10.42 16.26
CA GLN A 50 -0.82 9.16 16.36
C GLN A 50 -2.24 9.41 16.85
N ILE A 51 -3.23 8.92 16.09
CA ILE A 51 -4.64 8.96 16.39
C ILE A 51 -5.08 7.54 16.70
N CYS A 52 -5.48 7.30 17.95
CA CYS A 52 -5.96 6.01 18.42
C CYS A 52 -7.35 6.19 19.05
N SER A 53 -8.22 5.19 18.95
CA SER A 53 -9.54 5.21 19.60
C SER A 53 -9.48 5.39 21.12
N GLU A 54 -8.41 4.91 21.74
CA GLU A 54 -8.26 4.93 23.20
C GLU A 54 -8.11 6.35 23.73
N ASN A 55 -7.51 7.25 22.94
CA ASN A 55 -7.27 8.64 23.32
C ASN A 55 -7.47 9.56 22.12
N THR A 56 -8.69 10.08 21.99
CA THR A 56 -9.05 11.04 20.94
C THR A 56 -8.91 12.50 21.36
N ASP A 57 -8.75 12.78 22.66
CA ASP A 57 -8.62 14.15 23.19
C ASP A 57 -7.21 14.72 22.96
N LYS A 58 -6.16 13.93 23.13
CA LYS A 58 -4.78 14.38 22.87
C LYS A 58 -4.56 14.80 21.40
N PRO A 59 -4.96 13.99 20.39
CA PRO A 59 -4.86 14.41 19.00
C PRO A 59 -5.73 15.62 18.68
N LEU A 60 -6.93 15.73 19.28
CA LEU A 60 -7.77 16.92 19.13
C LEU A 60 -7.06 18.17 19.66
N ALA A 61 -6.47 18.11 20.85
CA ALA A 61 -5.71 19.23 21.41
C ALA A 61 -4.54 19.64 20.51
N MET A 62 -3.79 18.67 19.96
CA MET A 62 -2.72 18.96 19.00
C MET A 62 -3.24 19.61 17.71
N ILE A 63 -4.40 19.16 17.20
CA ILE A 63 -5.05 19.80 16.05
C ILE A 63 -5.48 21.23 16.40
N MET A 64 -6.02 21.46 17.59
CA MET A 64 -6.38 22.81 18.04
C MET A 64 -5.15 23.72 18.17
N ASP A 65 -4.02 23.21 18.67
CA ASP A 65 -2.75 23.95 18.67
C ASP A 65 -2.33 24.35 17.24
N ILE A 66 -2.43 23.43 16.29
CA ILE A 66 -2.10 23.70 14.87
C ILE A 66 -3.08 24.72 14.28
N LEU A 67 -4.37 24.61 14.57
CA LEU A 67 -5.38 25.56 14.08
C LEU A 67 -5.14 26.98 14.62
N LYS A 68 -4.71 27.11 15.88
CA LYS A 68 -4.34 28.40 16.51
C LYS A 68 -2.98 28.90 16.02
N ARG A 69 -2.04 28.00 15.73
CA ARG A 69 -0.68 28.29 15.25
C ARG A 69 -0.36 27.45 14.00
N PRO A 70 -0.78 27.89 12.80
CA PRO A 70 -0.67 27.10 11.57
C PRO A 70 0.74 26.61 11.22
N ILE A 71 1.78 27.32 11.66
CA ILE A 71 3.17 26.92 11.44
C ILE A 71 3.51 25.53 12.00
N LEU A 72 2.81 25.09 13.06
CA LEU A 72 3.00 23.76 13.65
C LEU A 72 2.57 22.64 12.70
N GLY A 73 1.59 22.88 11.82
CA GLY A 73 1.14 21.92 10.81
C GLY A 73 2.22 21.60 9.77
N HIS A 74 3.15 22.53 9.52
CA HIS A 74 4.29 22.29 8.63
C HIS A 74 5.31 21.30 9.20
N TYR A 75 5.29 21.05 10.52
CA TYR A 75 6.19 20.12 11.19
C TYR A 75 5.71 18.68 11.10
N VAL A 76 4.42 18.46 10.81
CA VAL A 76 3.82 17.13 10.72
C VAL A 76 4.32 16.41 9.47
N ARG A 77 5.00 15.27 9.67
CA ARG A 77 5.53 14.41 8.59
C ARG A 77 4.89 13.04 8.55
N LYS A 78 4.48 12.51 9.71
CA LYS A 78 3.92 11.17 9.84
C LYS A 78 2.56 11.21 10.53
N VAL A 79 1.58 10.56 9.93
CA VAL A 79 0.24 10.38 10.52
C VAL A 79 -0.03 8.91 10.67
N ASP A 80 -0.31 8.48 11.89
CA ASP A 80 -0.71 7.10 12.16
C ASP A 80 -2.10 7.08 12.76
N SER A 81 -3.03 6.41 12.09
CA SER A 81 -4.37 6.15 12.58
C SER A 81 -4.51 4.66 12.86
N THR A 82 -4.94 4.33 14.07
CA THR A 82 -5.28 2.95 14.47
C THR A 82 -6.66 2.92 15.10
N ARG A 83 -7.53 2.09 14.52
CA ARG A 83 -8.90 1.84 14.95
C ARG A 83 -8.96 0.47 15.64
N PRO A 84 -9.77 0.32 16.69
CA PRO A 84 -10.03 -0.97 17.29
C PRO A 84 -10.92 -1.79 16.36
N PRO A 85 -10.87 -3.12 16.46
CA PRO A 85 -11.73 -3.99 15.70
C PRO A 85 -13.21 -3.70 15.92
N VAL A 86 -13.95 -3.68 14.81
CA VAL A 86 -15.38 -3.37 14.83
C VAL A 86 -16.16 -4.64 14.60
N ASN A 87 -16.78 -5.15 15.66
CA ASN A 87 -17.82 -6.16 15.56
C ASN A 87 -19.15 -5.43 15.33
N GLY A 88 -19.43 -5.04 14.08
CA GLY A 88 -20.68 -4.33 13.79
C GLY A 88 -20.95 -4.19 12.30
N TRP A 89 -22.07 -4.77 11.86
CA TRP A 89 -22.49 -4.80 10.46
C TRP A 89 -23.27 -3.55 10.02
N PHE A 90 -23.61 -2.66 10.95
CA PHE A 90 -24.41 -1.46 10.72
C PHE A 90 -23.88 -0.31 11.56
N THR A 91 -23.34 0.74 10.94
CA THR A 91 -22.90 1.94 11.65
C THR A 91 -23.47 3.16 10.95
N VAL A 92 -24.62 3.62 11.41
CA VAL A 92 -25.20 4.91 11.00
C VAL A 92 -24.65 5.98 11.93
N HIS A 93 -24.23 7.12 11.37
CA HIS A 93 -23.91 8.27 12.18
C HIS A 93 -25.22 8.97 12.58
N GLU A 94 -25.54 8.96 13.87
CA GLU A 94 -26.62 9.78 14.43
C GLU A 94 -26.04 11.09 14.93
N GLU A 95 -26.63 12.24 14.60
CA GLU A 95 -26.19 13.52 15.17
C GLU A 95 -26.54 13.55 16.67
N VAL A 96 -25.57 13.91 17.52
CA VAL A 96 -25.74 13.93 18.99
C VAL A 96 -25.36 15.30 19.53
N LYS A 97 -25.91 15.66 20.70
CA LYS A 97 -25.48 16.83 21.48
C LYS A 97 -23.95 16.81 21.70
N PHE A 98 -23.33 17.98 21.70
CA PHE A 98 -21.90 18.14 21.92
C PHE A 98 -21.51 17.64 23.32
N GLN A 99 -20.43 16.84 23.38
CA GLN A 99 -19.90 16.23 24.62
C GLN A 99 -18.51 16.77 24.97
N ARG A 100 -17.94 17.61 24.10
CA ARG A 100 -16.70 18.35 24.30
C ARG A 100 -17.02 19.82 24.40
N ASP A 101 -16.22 20.53 25.18
CA ASP A 101 -16.30 21.98 25.33
C ASP A 101 -15.25 22.60 24.41
N LEU A 102 -15.68 22.98 23.20
CA LEU A 102 -14.90 23.86 22.31
C LEU A 102 -15.62 25.21 22.24
N SER A 103 -14.86 26.30 22.27
CA SER A 103 -15.45 27.64 22.12
C SER A 103 -16.00 27.85 20.70
N ASN A 104 -16.90 28.82 20.54
CA ASN A 104 -17.42 29.17 19.20
C ASN A 104 -16.30 29.59 18.24
N GLU A 105 -15.24 30.22 18.74
CA GLU A 105 -14.05 30.58 17.96
C GLU A 105 -13.30 29.34 17.48
N GLU A 106 -13.10 28.36 18.36
CA GLU A 106 -12.44 27.10 18.05
C GLU A 106 -13.21 26.28 17.02
N ILE A 107 -14.54 26.21 17.16
CA ILE A 107 -15.42 25.61 16.15
C ILE A 107 -15.32 26.37 14.82
N GLY A 108 -15.21 27.71 14.87
CA GLY A 108 -14.97 28.56 13.70
C GLY A 108 -13.67 28.21 12.96
N LEU A 109 -12.58 27.96 13.69
CA LEU A 109 -11.30 27.52 13.13
C LEU A 109 -11.42 26.16 12.44
N VAL A 110 -12.10 25.21 13.08
CA VAL A 110 -12.37 23.88 12.50
C VAL A 110 -13.16 23.99 11.20
N ARG A 111 -14.25 24.76 11.19
CA ARG A 111 -15.06 24.99 9.98
C ARG A 111 -14.25 25.63 8.86
N LYS A 112 -13.38 26.59 9.18
CA LYS A 112 -12.48 27.23 8.21
C LYS A 112 -11.53 26.21 7.59
N ALA A 113 -10.92 25.35 8.40
CA ALA A 113 -10.08 24.27 7.89
C ALA A 113 -10.85 23.32 6.97
N LEU A 114 -12.04 22.87 7.37
CA LEU A 114 -12.87 21.98 6.55
C LEU A 114 -13.28 22.62 5.22
N ARG A 115 -13.61 23.91 5.18
CA ARG A 115 -13.83 24.64 3.92
C ARG A 115 -12.60 24.63 3.02
N ASN A 116 -11.41 24.87 3.58
CA ASN A 116 -10.14 24.76 2.82
C ASN A 116 -9.89 23.33 2.31
N GLY A 117 -10.40 22.32 3.02
CA GLY A 117 -10.40 20.92 2.58
C GLY A 117 -11.39 20.60 1.45
N GLY A 118 -12.31 21.51 1.12
CA GLY A 118 -13.32 21.31 0.08
C GLY A 118 -14.65 20.72 0.59
N PHE A 119 -14.94 20.85 1.89
CA PHE A 119 -16.22 20.49 2.47
C PHE A 119 -17.23 21.65 2.37
N THR A 120 -18.48 21.35 2.04
CA THR A 120 -19.59 22.33 2.12
C THR A 120 -19.96 22.60 3.57
N SER A 121 -20.69 23.70 3.85
CA SER A 121 -21.08 24.06 5.23
C SER A 121 -21.78 22.92 5.96
N LEU A 122 -22.79 22.30 5.34
CA LEU A 122 -23.52 21.17 5.92
C LEU A 122 -22.61 19.97 6.23
N GLN A 123 -21.65 19.69 5.36
CA GLN A 123 -20.71 18.59 5.58
C GLN A 123 -19.70 18.94 6.66
N GLY A 124 -19.23 20.18 6.69
CA GLY A 124 -18.35 20.69 7.72
C GLY A 124 -18.99 20.59 9.11
N ASP A 125 -20.25 20.98 9.24
CA ASP A 125 -21.01 20.88 10.50
C ASP A 125 -21.17 19.44 10.98
N ARG A 126 -21.34 18.49 10.06
CA ARG A 126 -21.34 17.05 10.40
C ARG A 126 -20.00 16.58 10.91
N VAL A 127 -18.90 16.97 10.27
CA VAL A 127 -17.55 16.63 10.74
C VAL A 127 -17.26 17.26 12.10
N VAL A 128 -17.72 18.49 12.33
CA VAL A 128 -17.71 19.11 13.66
C VAL A 128 -18.51 18.26 14.66
N ASN A 129 -19.73 17.84 14.33
CA ASN A 129 -20.53 16.98 15.21
C ASN A 129 -19.79 15.68 15.58
N MET A 130 -19.14 15.05 14.59
CA MET A 130 -18.29 13.87 14.82
C MET A 130 -17.17 14.15 15.82
N LEU A 131 -16.50 15.30 15.70
CA LEU A 131 -15.41 15.70 16.61
C LEU A 131 -15.90 16.10 17.99
N MET A 132 -17.14 16.55 18.14
CA MET A 132 -17.67 16.96 19.44
C MET A 132 -18.10 15.78 20.32
N LYS A 133 -18.03 14.55 19.80
CA LYS A 133 -18.34 13.33 20.57
C LYS A 133 -17.11 12.89 21.38
N LYS A 134 -17.34 12.56 22.64
CA LYS A 134 -16.42 11.77 23.45
C LYS A 134 -16.71 10.28 23.22
N ARG A 135 -15.72 9.45 23.52
CA ARG A 135 -15.92 8.01 23.54
C ARG A 135 -16.96 7.67 24.61
N ALA A 136 -18.01 6.95 24.24
CA ALA A 136 -18.94 6.39 25.23
C ALA A 136 -18.21 5.32 26.05
N LYS A 137 -18.15 5.49 27.37
CA LYS A 137 -17.68 4.44 28.27
C LYS A 137 -18.69 3.28 28.19
N VAL A 138 -18.24 2.16 27.61
CA VAL A 138 -18.88 0.84 27.75
C VAL A 138 -20.30 0.76 27.18
N HIS A 139 -20.48 0.48 25.89
CA HIS A 139 -21.64 -0.28 25.38
C HIS A 139 -21.22 -0.98 24.07
N ARG A 140 -21.24 -2.32 24.06
CA ARG A 140 -20.82 -3.19 22.93
C ARG A 140 -21.55 -2.93 21.60
N ARG A 141 -22.56 -2.04 21.56
CA ARG A 141 -23.37 -1.73 20.38
C ARG A 141 -22.98 -0.42 19.64
N ASN A 142 -22.13 0.45 20.21
CA ASN A 142 -21.80 1.77 19.63
C ASN A 142 -20.41 1.86 18.95
N VAL A 143 -19.83 0.73 18.55
CA VAL A 143 -18.46 0.61 17.99
C VAL A 143 -18.29 1.34 16.64
N GLY A 144 -19.39 1.77 16.02
CA GLY A 144 -19.39 2.59 14.81
C GLY A 144 -18.97 4.05 14.99
N GLY A 145 -19.37 4.67 16.11
CA GLY A 145 -19.14 6.10 16.36
C GLY A 145 -17.66 6.47 16.42
N GLU A 146 -16.83 5.57 16.92
CA GLU A 146 -15.38 5.79 17.08
C GLU A 146 -14.65 5.96 15.75
N ALA A 147 -15.08 5.29 14.66
CA ALA A 147 -14.49 5.55 13.35
C ALA A 147 -14.76 6.95 12.86
N PHE A 148 -15.97 7.46 13.08
CA PHE A 148 -16.32 8.79 12.61
C PHE A 148 -15.45 9.84 13.31
N ILE A 149 -15.19 9.68 14.61
CA ILE A 149 -14.28 10.55 15.36
C ILE A 149 -12.86 10.45 14.79
N ILE A 150 -12.31 9.23 14.64
CA ILE A 150 -10.95 9.03 14.13
C ILE A 150 -10.80 9.57 12.71
N GLN A 151 -11.71 9.23 11.81
CA GLN A 151 -11.67 9.71 10.43
C GLN A 151 -11.84 11.23 10.36
N ALA A 152 -12.64 11.85 11.22
CA ALA A 152 -12.75 13.31 11.31
C ALA A 152 -11.43 13.95 11.79
N LEU A 153 -10.79 13.38 12.82
CA LEU A 153 -9.50 13.85 13.33
C LEU A 153 -8.42 13.76 12.24
N VAL A 154 -8.32 12.61 11.57
CA VAL A 154 -7.38 12.40 10.46
C VAL A 154 -7.68 13.37 9.31
N THR A 155 -8.95 13.59 8.98
CA THR A 155 -9.38 14.52 7.93
C THR A 155 -8.86 15.93 8.20
N ILE A 156 -9.13 16.48 9.39
CA ILE A 156 -8.65 17.83 9.72
C ILE A 156 -7.14 17.86 9.73
N LEU A 157 -6.51 16.87 10.35
CA LEU A 157 -5.06 16.82 10.45
C LEU A 157 -4.39 16.87 9.07
N ILE A 158 -4.91 16.13 8.09
CA ILE A 158 -4.43 16.17 6.70
C ILE A 158 -4.56 17.58 6.12
N VAL A 159 -5.73 18.21 6.29
CA VAL A 159 -6.01 19.53 5.70
C VAL A 159 -5.09 20.61 6.28
N VAL A 160 -4.76 20.53 7.58
CA VAL A 160 -3.90 21.52 8.25
C VAL A 160 -2.40 21.19 8.17
N SER A 161 -2.04 20.06 7.57
CA SER A 161 -0.65 19.57 7.51
C SER A 161 -0.21 19.35 6.06
N PRO A 162 0.35 20.37 5.37
CA PRO A 162 0.69 20.31 3.94
C PRO A 162 1.85 19.35 3.60
N ASN A 163 2.49 18.82 4.64
CA ASN A 163 3.87 18.39 4.63
C ASN A 163 4.05 16.92 5.02
N ILE A 164 2.93 16.17 5.06
CA ILE A 164 2.86 14.75 5.36
C ILE A 164 3.60 13.95 4.28
N VAL A 165 4.50 13.06 4.72
CA VAL A 165 5.33 12.19 3.86
C VAL A 165 4.96 10.73 4.03
N THR A 166 4.54 10.32 5.23
CA THR A 166 4.16 8.94 5.53
C THR A 166 2.81 8.91 6.23
N MET A 167 1.97 7.97 5.83
CA MET A 167 0.68 7.76 6.45
C MET A 167 0.46 6.27 6.72
N LYS A 168 0.13 5.94 7.97
CA LYS A 168 -0.44 4.65 8.34
C LYS A 168 -1.91 4.86 8.66
N VAL A 169 -2.80 4.22 7.92
CA VAL A 169 -4.25 4.31 8.16
C VAL A 169 -4.86 2.93 8.09
N ASP A 170 -5.83 2.68 8.96
CA ASP A 170 -6.71 1.54 8.75
C ASP A 170 -7.59 1.81 7.53
N GLN A 171 -8.18 0.75 6.99
CA GLN A 171 -9.09 0.85 5.87
C GLN A 171 -10.12 1.97 6.10
N PRO A 172 -10.11 3.04 5.29
CA PRO A 172 -11.14 4.06 5.35
C PRO A 172 -12.42 3.46 4.75
N ARG A 173 -13.14 2.65 5.53
CA ARG A 173 -14.40 2.03 5.12
C ARG A 173 -15.52 3.05 5.26
N GLY A 174 -16.27 3.24 4.17
CA GLY A 174 -17.72 3.36 4.20
C GLY A 174 -18.31 2.11 3.56
N ARG A 175 -19.06 1.29 4.31
CA ARG A 175 -19.93 0.28 3.68
C ARG A 175 -20.95 1.07 2.87
N SER A 176 -21.07 0.80 1.58
CA SER A 176 -22.22 1.27 0.81
C SER A 176 -22.69 0.14 -0.09
N TYR A 177 -23.74 -0.54 0.37
CA TYR A 177 -24.87 -0.87 -0.51
C TYR A 177 -25.93 0.25 -0.47
N SER A 178 -25.66 1.38 0.20
CA SER A 178 -26.56 2.53 0.23
C SER A 178 -25.77 3.84 0.19
N ASN A 179 -26.07 4.65 -0.83
CA ASN A 179 -25.55 5.98 -1.13
C ASN A 179 -25.75 7.05 -0.03
N ILE A 180 -25.86 6.67 1.24
CA ILE A 180 -26.43 7.55 2.26
C ILE A 180 -25.35 8.36 3.01
N MET A 181 -24.13 7.85 3.24
CA MET A 181 -23.08 8.63 3.95
C MET A 181 -21.64 8.26 3.54
N ASP A 182 -20.91 9.19 2.92
CA ASP A 182 -19.45 9.08 2.78
C ASP A 182 -18.77 9.49 4.10
N PHE A 183 -17.86 8.65 4.61
CA PHE A 183 -16.99 9.04 5.72
C PHE A 183 -16.08 10.22 5.31
N PRO A 184 -15.77 11.15 6.25
CA PRO A 184 -15.07 12.38 5.89
C PRO A 184 -13.68 12.15 5.29
N LEU A 185 -12.96 11.13 5.77
CA LEU A 185 -11.63 10.81 5.26
C LEU A 185 -11.71 10.28 3.83
N VAL A 186 -12.61 9.33 3.55
CA VAL A 186 -12.83 8.78 2.19
C VAL A 186 -13.13 9.91 1.21
N LYS A 187 -14.03 10.83 1.60
CA LYS A 187 -14.39 11.98 0.77
C LYS A 187 -13.20 12.89 0.50
N LEU A 188 -12.45 13.28 1.54
CA LEU A 188 -11.27 14.12 1.41
C LEU A 188 -10.25 13.49 0.45
N LEU A 189 -9.99 12.18 0.61
CA LEU A 189 -9.04 11.45 -0.21
C LEU A 189 -9.50 11.35 -1.67
N ARG A 190 -10.77 11.04 -1.94
CA ARG A 190 -11.32 11.05 -3.31
C ARG A 190 -11.13 12.40 -3.99
N GLN A 191 -11.42 13.50 -3.28
CA GLN A 191 -11.22 14.85 -3.80
C GLN A 191 -9.75 15.19 -4.02
N ALA A 192 -8.86 14.70 -3.15
CA ALA A 192 -7.42 14.89 -3.29
C ALA A 192 -6.87 14.16 -4.52
N ASN A 193 -7.28 12.91 -4.69
CA ASN A 193 -6.82 12.04 -5.76
C ASN A 193 -7.39 12.47 -7.13
N ALA A 194 -8.62 12.98 -7.17
CA ALA A 194 -9.25 13.47 -8.41
C ALA A 194 -8.66 14.79 -8.92
N SER A 195 -8.05 15.61 -8.06
CA SER A 195 -7.47 16.91 -8.46
C SER A 195 -6.28 17.29 -7.59
N PRO A 196 -5.18 16.53 -7.64
CA PRO A 196 -4.04 16.68 -6.73
C PRO A 196 -3.38 18.07 -6.81
N GLU A 197 -3.31 18.64 -8.03
CA GLU A 197 -2.71 19.95 -8.28
C GLU A 197 -3.45 21.10 -7.57
N ASN A 198 -4.75 20.93 -7.33
CA ASN A 198 -5.59 21.96 -6.73
C ASN A 198 -5.68 21.86 -5.20
N LYS A 199 -5.05 20.85 -4.59
CA LYS A 199 -5.09 20.63 -3.13
C LYS A 199 -3.74 20.93 -2.51
N SER A 200 -3.70 21.69 -1.42
CA SER A 200 -2.45 22.05 -0.70
C SER A 200 -1.91 20.93 0.20
N TYR A 201 -2.70 19.87 0.42
CA TYR A 201 -2.39 18.74 1.30
C TYR A 201 -2.07 17.48 0.50
N LEU A 202 -1.37 16.53 1.12
CA LEU A 202 -0.95 15.23 0.55
C LEU A 202 -0.01 15.28 -0.68
N ARG A 203 0.40 16.46 -1.15
CA ARG A 203 1.34 16.60 -2.28
C ARG A 203 2.68 15.89 -2.06
N ASN A 204 3.10 15.79 -0.80
CA ASN A 204 4.38 15.20 -0.40
C ASN A 204 4.25 13.76 0.12
N LEU A 205 3.05 13.16 0.08
CA LEU A 205 2.83 11.81 0.59
C LEU A 205 3.56 10.81 -0.29
N ARG A 206 4.56 10.11 0.27
CA ARG A 206 5.39 9.12 -0.44
C ARG A 206 5.10 7.68 -0.05
N SER A 207 4.72 7.46 1.20
CA SER A 207 4.53 6.11 1.76
C SER A 207 3.19 5.98 2.44
N LEU A 208 2.44 4.96 2.02
CA LEU A 208 1.18 4.55 2.61
C LEU A 208 1.34 3.16 3.24
N HIS A 209 0.84 2.99 4.47
CA HIS A 209 0.70 1.71 5.13
C HIS A 209 -0.77 1.51 5.49
N LEU A 210 -1.41 0.56 4.83
CA LEU A 210 -2.76 0.13 5.13
C LEU A 210 -2.68 -0.98 6.19
N SER A 211 -3.42 -0.81 7.28
CA SER A 211 -3.48 -1.81 8.35
C SER A 211 -4.87 -2.44 8.41
N GLU A 212 -4.91 -3.76 8.59
CA GLU A 212 -6.12 -4.48 8.94
C GLU A 212 -6.48 -4.16 10.40
N THR A 213 -7.75 -3.86 10.66
CA THR A 213 -8.29 -3.90 12.02
C THR A 213 -8.30 -5.35 12.49
N THR A 214 -7.36 -5.71 13.38
CA THR A 214 -7.25 -7.05 13.97
C THR A 214 -8.51 -7.35 14.80
N VAL A 215 -9.50 -8.02 14.21
CA VAL A 215 -10.64 -8.53 14.96
C VAL A 215 -10.24 -9.84 15.66
N PRO A 216 -10.35 -9.94 17.00
CA PRO A 216 -10.11 -11.19 17.68
C PRO A 216 -11.10 -12.25 17.19
N HIS A 217 -10.52 -13.40 16.87
CA HIS A 217 -11.11 -14.53 16.19
C HIS A 217 -12.44 -15.01 16.79
N TYR A 218 -13.50 -14.91 16.01
CA TYR A 218 -14.61 -15.85 16.07
C TYR A 218 -14.89 -16.33 14.64
N ALA A 219 -14.70 -17.63 14.41
CA ALA A 219 -15.17 -18.37 13.24
C ALA A 219 -14.53 -18.09 11.86
N GLY A 220 -13.20 -18.11 11.72
CA GLY A 220 -12.55 -18.33 10.40
C GLY A 220 -12.66 -17.23 9.34
N PHE A 221 -13.44 -16.17 9.58
CA PHE A 221 -13.56 -15.03 8.68
C PHE A 221 -12.52 -13.95 9.03
N ARG A 222 -11.39 -13.90 8.30
CA ARG A 222 -10.57 -12.67 8.24
C ARG A 222 -11.42 -11.56 7.62
N PHE A 223 -11.47 -10.38 8.25
CA PHE A 223 -12.17 -9.24 7.68
C PHE A 223 -11.30 -8.66 6.56
N SER A 224 -11.66 -8.99 5.32
CA SER A 224 -10.92 -8.65 4.10
C SER A 224 -10.66 -7.14 3.96
N LEU A 225 -9.39 -6.74 3.94
CA LEU A 225 -9.01 -5.42 3.46
C LEU A 225 -9.20 -5.38 1.94
N ASP A 226 -10.22 -4.65 1.48
CA ASP A 226 -10.36 -4.28 0.06
C ASP A 226 -9.30 -3.23 -0.28
N PHE A 227 -8.10 -3.74 -0.54
CA PHE A 227 -6.90 -2.96 -0.76
C PHE A 227 -6.96 -2.18 -2.08
N GLU A 228 -7.55 -2.75 -3.14
CA GLU A 228 -7.67 -2.05 -4.42
C GLU A 228 -8.50 -0.78 -4.28
N ARG A 229 -9.67 -0.88 -3.65
CA ARG A 229 -10.52 0.29 -3.43
C ARG A 229 -9.83 1.35 -2.57
N CYS A 230 -8.96 0.93 -1.65
CA CYS A 230 -8.14 1.85 -0.87
C CYS A 230 -7.04 2.49 -1.72
N LEU A 231 -6.39 1.75 -2.60
CA LEU A 231 -5.38 2.29 -3.51
C LEU A 231 -5.94 3.40 -4.40
N ARG A 232 -7.18 3.24 -4.89
CA ARG A 232 -7.87 4.26 -5.70
C ARG A 232 -8.09 5.60 -4.97
N LEU A 233 -7.82 5.67 -3.68
CA LEU A 233 -7.85 6.91 -2.89
C LEU A 233 -6.50 7.66 -2.89
N PHE A 234 -5.42 7.03 -3.36
CA PHE A 234 -4.06 7.55 -3.27
C PHE A 234 -3.21 7.38 -4.54
N ASP A 235 -3.62 6.52 -5.48
CA ASP A 235 -2.83 6.06 -6.62
C ASP A 235 -2.39 7.16 -7.59
N THR A 236 -3.13 8.26 -7.70
CA THR A 236 -2.80 9.39 -8.58
C THR A 236 -2.15 10.56 -7.85
N LEU A 237 -1.89 10.45 -6.54
CA LEU A 237 -1.18 11.48 -5.79
C LEU A 237 0.22 11.72 -6.38
N PRO A 238 0.73 12.96 -6.40
CA PRO A 238 1.86 13.33 -7.24
C PRO A 238 3.19 12.74 -6.76
N SER A 239 3.37 12.60 -5.44
CA SER A 239 4.60 12.08 -4.84
C SER A 239 4.46 10.66 -4.28
N ILE A 240 3.34 9.96 -4.48
CA ILE A 240 3.18 8.63 -3.91
C ILE A 240 4.16 7.67 -4.59
N GLU A 241 4.94 6.95 -3.80
CA GLU A 241 5.95 6.03 -4.30
C GLU A 241 5.67 4.60 -3.84
N SER A 242 5.25 4.44 -2.59
CA SER A 242 5.15 3.13 -1.95
C SER A 242 3.84 2.90 -1.21
N VAL A 243 3.33 1.69 -1.34
CA VAL A 243 2.22 1.18 -0.53
C VAL A 243 2.60 -0.15 0.12
N ARG A 244 2.21 -0.28 1.39
CA ARG A 244 2.33 -1.52 2.15
C ARG A 244 0.98 -1.91 2.73
N SER A 245 0.70 -3.20 2.75
CA SER A 245 -0.43 -3.75 3.48
C SER A 245 -0.14 -5.11 4.12
N HIS A 246 -0.96 -5.46 5.10
CA HIS A 246 -0.94 -6.73 5.82
C HIS A 246 -2.37 -7.28 5.92
N GLY A 247 -2.58 -8.54 5.53
CA GLY A 247 -3.87 -9.22 5.68
C GLY A 247 -4.88 -8.92 4.56
N ASP A 248 -4.42 -8.78 3.32
CA ASP A 248 -5.30 -8.45 2.19
C ASP A 248 -6.07 -9.68 1.68
N LYS A 249 -7.33 -9.46 1.29
CA LYS A 249 -8.10 -10.38 0.45
C LYS A 249 -8.79 -9.56 -0.65
N GLU A 250 -9.10 -10.21 -1.76
CA GLU A 250 -9.87 -9.60 -2.83
C GLU A 250 -11.24 -9.10 -2.32
N GLY A 251 -11.70 -7.97 -2.85
CA GLY A 251 -12.96 -7.35 -2.43
C GLY A 251 -14.19 -8.15 -2.92
N ASP A 252 -15.18 -8.33 -2.04
CA ASP A 252 -16.42 -9.06 -2.34
C ASP A 252 -17.31 -8.38 -3.40
N ASP A 253 -17.07 -7.10 -3.73
CA ASP A 253 -17.87 -6.40 -4.76
C ASP A 253 -17.54 -6.86 -6.19
N GLY A 254 -16.43 -7.60 -6.31
CA GLY A 254 -15.96 -8.22 -7.52
C GLY A 254 -15.75 -7.26 -8.67
N LYS A 255 -15.86 -5.92 -8.58
CA LYS A 255 -15.78 -5.00 -9.75
C LYS A 255 -14.39 -4.35 -9.86
N LEU A 256 -13.46 -5.10 -10.43
CA LEU A 256 -12.16 -4.59 -10.84
C LEU A 256 -12.36 -3.59 -12.00
N GLU A 257 -11.84 -2.38 -11.83
CA GLU A 257 -11.70 -1.43 -12.93
C GLU A 257 -10.27 -1.52 -13.42
N PHE A 258 -10.08 -2.02 -14.63
CA PHE A 258 -8.77 -2.14 -15.23
C PHE A 258 -8.34 -0.78 -15.79
N LYS A 259 -7.26 -0.22 -15.23
CA LYS A 259 -6.65 1.03 -15.69
C LYS A 259 -5.20 0.79 -15.99
N GLU A 260 -4.77 0.99 -17.23
CA GLU A 260 -3.36 0.86 -17.60
C GLU A 260 -2.57 2.09 -17.14
N LYS A 261 -1.44 1.88 -16.45
CA LYS A 261 -0.45 2.91 -16.15
C LYS A 261 -1.04 4.21 -15.58
N SER A 262 -2.06 4.09 -14.72
CA SER A 262 -2.71 5.25 -14.08
C SER A 262 -2.02 5.66 -12.78
N SER A 263 -1.42 4.70 -12.07
CA SER A 263 -0.87 4.87 -10.72
C SER A 263 0.57 5.34 -10.73
N ASN A 264 0.89 6.30 -9.85
CA ASN A 264 2.24 6.77 -9.58
C ASN A 264 3.01 5.86 -8.61
N ILE A 265 2.32 4.88 -8.00
CA ILE A 265 2.95 3.92 -7.08
C ILE A 265 3.96 3.07 -7.85
N SER A 266 5.17 2.96 -7.29
CA SER A 266 6.27 2.19 -7.87
C SER A 266 6.78 1.07 -6.98
N LYS A 267 6.35 1.02 -5.71
CA LYS A 267 6.76 0.02 -4.72
C LYS A 267 5.56 -0.56 -4.01
N ILE A 268 5.37 -1.86 -4.11
CA ILE A 268 4.24 -2.58 -3.52
C ILE A 268 4.76 -3.65 -2.56
N SER A 269 4.20 -3.68 -1.36
CA SER A 269 4.56 -4.66 -0.32
C SER A 269 3.31 -5.21 0.35
N LEU A 270 2.97 -6.46 0.04
CA LEU A 270 1.79 -7.16 0.55
C LEU A 270 2.23 -8.30 1.46
N SER A 271 1.71 -8.32 2.68
CA SER A 271 2.01 -9.37 3.66
C SER A 271 0.77 -10.21 3.92
N CYS A 272 0.90 -11.52 3.78
CA CYS A 272 -0.15 -12.50 4.07
C CYS A 272 -1.46 -12.27 3.30
N THR A 273 -1.33 -12.14 1.98
CA THR A 273 -2.43 -11.87 1.04
C THR A 273 -3.05 -13.16 0.48
N ALA A 274 -4.38 -13.23 0.42
CA ALA A 274 -5.12 -14.31 -0.25
C ALA A 274 -5.87 -13.71 -1.45
N ALA A 275 -5.12 -13.26 -2.46
CA ALA A 275 -5.67 -12.57 -3.63
C ALA A 275 -5.46 -13.38 -4.92
N SER A 276 -6.37 -13.23 -5.88
CA SER A 276 -6.31 -13.90 -7.17
C SER A 276 -5.18 -13.39 -8.07
N SER A 277 -4.89 -14.16 -9.12
CA SER A 277 -4.02 -13.73 -10.21
C SER A 277 -4.49 -12.44 -10.88
N LEU A 278 -5.80 -12.31 -11.07
CA LEU A 278 -6.42 -11.17 -11.72
C LEU A 278 -6.17 -9.90 -10.93
N TYR A 279 -6.31 -10.00 -9.61
CA TYR A 279 -6.03 -8.91 -8.69
C TYR A 279 -4.58 -8.44 -8.78
N PHE A 280 -3.61 -9.36 -8.71
CA PHE A 280 -2.19 -8.96 -8.85
C PHE A 280 -1.89 -8.40 -10.23
N ALA A 281 -2.47 -8.99 -11.28
CA ALA A 281 -2.30 -8.51 -12.63
C ALA A 281 -2.82 -7.07 -12.78
N ASN A 282 -4.02 -6.78 -12.27
CA ASN A 282 -4.59 -5.43 -12.27
C ASN A 282 -3.69 -4.45 -11.51
N LEU A 283 -3.23 -4.85 -10.32
CA LEU A 283 -2.36 -4.04 -9.49
C LEU A 283 -1.03 -3.69 -10.19
N ILE A 284 -0.35 -4.69 -10.76
CA ILE A 284 0.90 -4.52 -11.51
C ILE A 284 0.66 -3.66 -12.76
N TRP A 285 -0.43 -3.91 -13.48
CA TRP A 285 -0.75 -3.22 -14.73
C TRP A 285 -1.12 -1.74 -14.52
N SER A 286 -1.69 -1.41 -13.36
CA SER A 286 -2.03 -0.04 -13.00
C SER A 286 -0.81 0.86 -12.77
N CYS A 287 0.34 0.30 -12.41
CA CYS A 287 1.54 1.08 -12.12
C CYS A 287 2.13 1.66 -13.41
N LYS A 288 2.45 2.96 -13.42
CA LYS A 288 3.21 3.58 -14.53
C LYS A 288 4.60 2.97 -14.66
N ILE A 289 5.26 2.81 -13.52
CA ILE A 289 6.62 2.27 -13.38
C ILE A 289 6.64 1.45 -12.10
N LEU A 290 6.75 0.13 -12.21
CA LEU A 290 6.94 -0.75 -11.06
C LEU A 290 8.43 -1.03 -10.87
N THR A 291 8.95 -0.74 -9.67
CA THR A 291 10.37 -0.92 -9.29
C THR A 291 10.54 -1.99 -8.23
N ASN A 292 9.61 -2.11 -7.28
CA ASN A 292 9.67 -3.10 -6.22
C ASN A 292 8.33 -3.79 -6.07
N PHE A 293 8.33 -5.11 -6.10
CA PHE A 293 7.16 -5.91 -5.80
C PHE A 293 7.51 -6.98 -4.76
N THR A 294 6.83 -6.90 -3.62
CA THR A 294 6.95 -7.88 -2.53
C THR A 294 5.58 -8.42 -2.16
N ALA A 295 5.40 -9.74 -2.20
CA ALA A 295 4.16 -10.39 -1.79
C ALA A 295 4.45 -11.67 -1.01
N ARG A 296 3.83 -11.82 0.16
CA ARG A 296 3.74 -13.09 0.86
C ARG A 296 2.30 -13.57 0.79
N MET A 297 2.07 -14.64 0.05
CA MET A 297 0.73 -15.19 -0.12
C MET A 297 0.38 -16.07 1.08
N CYS A 298 -0.86 -16.02 1.55
CA CYS A 298 -1.38 -16.82 2.67
C CYS A 298 -2.76 -17.38 2.28
N GLY A 299 -3.07 -18.60 2.72
CA GLY A 299 -4.35 -19.27 2.41
C GLY A 299 -4.32 -20.10 1.10
N SER A 300 -5.45 -20.75 0.77
CA SER A 300 -5.55 -21.67 -0.39
C SER A 300 -5.10 -20.99 -1.69
N VAL A 301 -4.14 -21.62 -2.38
CA VAL A 301 -3.47 -21.10 -3.59
C VAL A 301 -4.28 -21.40 -4.86
N SER A 302 -5.47 -22.01 -4.72
CA SER A 302 -6.36 -22.44 -5.82
C SER A 302 -6.82 -21.32 -6.79
N ILE A 303 -6.40 -20.06 -6.59
CA ILE A 303 -6.77 -18.88 -7.41
C ILE A 303 -5.53 -18.15 -7.98
N PHE A 304 -4.31 -18.63 -7.70
CA PHE A 304 -3.07 -18.02 -8.20
C PHE A 304 -2.48 -18.79 -9.38
N SER A 305 -2.22 -18.07 -10.46
CA SER A 305 -1.65 -18.51 -11.73
C SER A 305 -0.31 -17.80 -11.90
N PRO A 306 0.80 -18.50 -11.66
CA PRO A 306 2.15 -18.03 -11.95
C PRO A 306 2.28 -17.44 -13.36
N LYS A 307 1.59 -18.05 -14.35
CA LYS A 307 1.62 -17.61 -15.75
C LYS A 307 1.06 -16.20 -15.92
N ALA A 308 -0.13 -15.96 -15.40
CA ALA A 308 -0.78 -14.65 -15.47
C ALA A 308 0.03 -13.57 -14.77
N PHE A 309 0.56 -13.92 -13.59
CA PHE A 309 1.37 -13.01 -12.80
C PHE A 309 2.65 -12.60 -13.53
N ILE A 310 3.42 -13.54 -14.09
CA ILE A 310 4.63 -13.23 -14.85
C ILE A 310 4.29 -12.43 -16.11
N LYS A 311 3.19 -12.76 -16.80
CA LYS A 311 2.72 -12.01 -17.96
C LYS A 311 2.38 -10.56 -17.61
N ALA A 312 1.75 -10.31 -16.47
CA ALA A 312 1.53 -8.95 -15.98
C ALA A 312 2.85 -8.22 -15.66
N LEU A 313 3.80 -8.91 -15.01
CA LEU A 313 5.14 -8.36 -14.73
C LEU A 313 5.92 -7.99 -15.99
N CYS A 314 5.64 -8.62 -17.13
CA CYS A 314 6.33 -8.33 -18.39
C CYS A 314 6.17 -6.86 -18.85
N ALA A 315 5.15 -6.15 -18.38
CA ALA A 315 4.99 -4.71 -18.61
C ALA A 315 6.14 -3.88 -18.00
N HIS A 316 6.86 -4.43 -17.01
CA HIS A 316 7.86 -3.74 -16.19
C HIS A 316 9.27 -4.34 -16.31
N LYS A 317 9.58 -5.07 -17.40
CA LYS A 317 10.90 -5.68 -17.66
C LYS A 317 12.09 -4.71 -17.51
N LYS A 318 11.89 -3.45 -17.87
CA LYS A 318 12.93 -2.41 -17.86
C LYS A 318 13.01 -1.63 -16.54
N THR A 319 12.07 -1.83 -15.63
CA THR A 319 11.91 -0.97 -14.45
C THR A 319 11.95 -1.75 -13.14
N LEU A 320 11.54 -3.02 -13.14
CA LEU A 320 11.47 -3.84 -11.93
C LEU A 320 12.87 -4.18 -11.43
N GLU A 321 13.21 -3.70 -10.24
CA GLU A 321 14.51 -3.89 -9.59
C GLU A 321 14.49 -4.97 -8.51
N ILE A 322 13.37 -5.11 -7.79
CA ILE A 322 13.19 -6.08 -6.70
C ILE A 322 11.92 -6.88 -6.93
N LEU A 323 12.06 -8.20 -6.98
CA LEU A 323 10.97 -9.16 -6.98
C LEU A 323 11.13 -10.11 -5.80
N ASP A 324 10.19 -10.05 -4.85
CA ASP A 324 10.16 -10.91 -3.67
C ASP A 324 8.76 -11.52 -3.52
N VAL A 325 8.59 -12.76 -3.94
CA VAL A 325 7.31 -13.48 -3.83
C VAL A 325 7.53 -14.78 -3.09
N SER A 326 6.66 -15.06 -2.13
CA SER A 326 6.63 -16.33 -1.42
C SER A 326 5.20 -16.86 -1.37
N LEU A 327 5.07 -18.13 -1.70
CA LEU A 327 3.83 -18.89 -1.76
C LEU A 327 3.80 -19.77 -0.51
N THR A 328 2.77 -19.69 0.34
CA THR A 328 2.75 -20.51 1.57
C THR A 328 2.51 -21.99 1.28
N TYR A 329 1.72 -22.34 0.27
CA TYR A 329 1.45 -23.73 -0.12
C TYR A 329 2.14 -24.05 -1.44
N GLU A 330 2.36 -25.34 -1.65
CA GLU A 330 2.72 -25.87 -2.97
C GLU A 330 1.55 -25.57 -3.93
N ILE A 331 1.91 -25.27 -5.18
CA ILE A 331 0.93 -25.09 -6.25
C ILE A 331 0.79 -26.46 -6.88
N ASP A 332 -0.38 -27.11 -6.76
CA ASP A 332 -0.60 -28.49 -7.25
C ASP A 332 -0.06 -28.76 -8.67
N PRO A 333 -0.16 -27.81 -9.64
CA PRO A 333 0.51 -27.92 -10.95
C PRO A 333 2.03 -28.05 -11.00
N PHE A 334 2.73 -27.79 -9.90
CA PHE A 334 4.18 -27.98 -9.76
C PHE A 334 4.53 -29.32 -9.12
N ASP A 335 3.53 -30.09 -8.66
CA ASP A 335 3.73 -31.45 -8.16
C ASP A 335 4.08 -32.39 -9.33
N GLU A 336 5.20 -33.10 -9.21
CA GLU A 336 5.72 -34.00 -10.25
C GLU A 336 4.82 -35.22 -10.46
N ASP A 337 4.06 -35.63 -9.44
CA ASP A 337 3.16 -36.79 -9.48
C ASP A 337 1.92 -36.56 -10.36
N ILE A 338 1.62 -35.30 -10.74
CA ILE A 338 0.40 -34.92 -11.48
C ILE A 338 0.69 -34.64 -12.97
N GLY A 339 1.92 -34.87 -13.44
CA GLY A 339 2.27 -34.76 -14.86
C GLY A 339 2.90 -33.41 -15.19
N GLY A 340 4.22 -33.35 -15.03
CA GLY A 340 5.03 -32.17 -15.30
C GLY A 340 4.83 -31.54 -16.69
N GLY A 341 4.92 -30.21 -16.71
CA GLY A 341 5.08 -29.41 -17.92
C GLY A 341 3.79 -29.08 -18.67
N GLU A 342 3.16 -30.06 -19.31
CA GLU A 342 1.98 -29.84 -20.17
C GLU A 342 0.72 -29.59 -19.36
N TRP A 343 0.44 -30.47 -18.39
CA TRP A 343 -0.72 -30.35 -17.50
C TRP A 343 -0.66 -29.09 -16.66
N GLY A 344 0.53 -28.72 -16.17
CA GLY A 344 0.70 -27.48 -15.41
C GLY A 344 0.46 -26.21 -16.24
N ASP A 345 0.98 -26.14 -17.47
CA ASP A 345 0.75 -24.96 -18.32
C ASP A 345 -0.70 -24.89 -18.83
N ASP A 346 -1.33 -26.02 -19.13
CA ASP A 346 -2.76 -26.10 -19.45
C ASP A 346 -3.61 -25.70 -18.24
N HIS A 347 -3.27 -26.16 -17.04
CA HIS A 347 -3.93 -25.74 -15.81
C HIS A 347 -3.85 -24.22 -15.61
N PHE A 348 -2.67 -23.61 -15.81
CA PHE A 348 -2.52 -22.16 -15.74
C PHE A 348 -3.20 -21.39 -16.89
N ASN A 349 -3.50 -22.05 -18.01
CA ASN A 349 -4.32 -21.47 -19.07
C ASN A 349 -5.81 -21.51 -18.71
N ARG A 350 -6.26 -22.58 -18.04
CA ARG A 350 -7.66 -22.78 -17.60
C ARG A 350 -8.01 -22.00 -16.34
N HIS A 351 -7.06 -21.82 -15.44
CA HIS A 351 -7.25 -21.13 -14.15
C HIS A 351 -6.33 -19.90 -14.07
N GLY A 352 -6.92 -18.71 -13.91
CA GLY A 352 -6.20 -17.44 -13.91
C GLY A 352 -5.80 -16.97 -15.32
N GLY A 353 -6.64 -17.17 -16.32
CA GLY A 353 -6.36 -16.80 -17.71
C GLY A 353 -7.62 -16.44 -18.51
N PRO A 354 -7.50 -16.03 -19.77
CA PRO A 354 -8.64 -15.60 -20.58
C PRO A 354 -9.61 -16.74 -20.93
N PHE A 355 -9.24 -17.99 -20.62
CA PHE A 355 -10.04 -19.20 -20.85
C PHE A 355 -10.76 -19.68 -19.59
N GLU A 356 -10.59 -18.99 -18.45
CA GLU A 356 -11.26 -19.33 -17.21
C GLU A 356 -12.78 -19.27 -17.37
N ARG A 357 -13.47 -20.27 -16.80
CA ARG A 357 -14.93 -20.35 -16.84
C ARG A 357 -15.51 -19.48 -15.74
N GLY A 358 -16.56 -18.72 -16.05
CA GLY A 358 -17.26 -17.88 -15.06
C GLY A 358 -16.64 -16.50 -14.82
N ILE A 359 -15.56 -16.14 -15.52
CA ILE A 359 -15.05 -14.75 -15.53
C ILE A 359 -15.94 -13.87 -16.40
N ARG A 360 -16.03 -12.59 -16.05
CA ARG A 360 -16.82 -11.59 -16.77
C ARG A 360 -16.08 -11.11 -18.02
N ASP A 361 -16.82 -10.54 -18.97
CA ASP A 361 -16.25 -10.11 -20.25
C ASP A 361 -15.13 -9.07 -20.08
N ALA A 362 -15.29 -8.08 -19.20
CA ALA A 362 -14.25 -7.09 -18.93
C ALA A 362 -12.96 -7.72 -18.35
N GLU A 363 -13.08 -8.77 -17.53
CA GLU A 363 -11.93 -9.49 -16.97
C GLU A 363 -11.24 -10.34 -18.03
N ARG A 364 -12.05 -10.95 -18.92
CA ARG A 364 -11.56 -11.71 -20.07
C ARG A 364 -10.78 -10.81 -21.02
N GLU A 365 -11.31 -9.64 -21.37
CA GLU A 365 -10.63 -8.65 -22.21
C GLU A 365 -9.30 -8.20 -21.59
N PHE A 366 -9.30 -7.92 -20.30
CA PHE A 366 -8.07 -7.59 -19.58
C PHE A 366 -7.06 -8.73 -19.59
N TYR A 367 -7.51 -9.97 -19.33
CA TYR A 367 -6.65 -11.13 -19.42
C TYR A 367 -6.08 -11.29 -20.82
N GLN A 368 -6.88 -11.13 -21.88
CA GLN A 368 -6.42 -11.19 -23.27
C GLN A 368 -5.31 -10.17 -23.54
N LEU A 369 -5.47 -8.94 -23.04
CA LEU A 369 -4.45 -7.88 -23.16
C LEU A 369 -3.10 -8.32 -22.58
N ILE A 370 -3.10 -8.81 -21.33
CA ILE A 370 -1.86 -9.28 -20.70
C ILE A 370 -1.39 -10.63 -21.28
N TRP A 371 -2.28 -11.44 -21.85
CA TRP A 371 -1.94 -12.77 -22.37
C TRP A 371 -1.04 -12.72 -23.60
N THR A 372 -1.05 -11.60 -24.32
CA THR A 372 -0.13 -11.34 -25.44
C THR A 372 1.33 -11.25 -24.99
N GLN A 373 1.58 -10.93 -23.72
CA GLN A 373 2.93 -10.80 -23.19
C GLN A 373 3.63 -12.17 -23.08
N ALA A 374 4.91 -12.21 -23.44
CA ALA A 374 5.78 -13.34 -23.22
C ALA A 374 7.08 -12.85 -22.59
N GLY A 375 7.72 -13.67 -21.77
CA GLY A 375 8.98 -13.30 -21.17
C GLY A 375 9.52 -14.31 -20.17
N SER A 376 10.83 -14.21 -19.94
CA SER A 376 11.57 -14.97 -18.93
C SER A 376 12.28 -14.02 -17.96
N LEU A 377 12.74 -14.53 -16.81
CA LEU A 377 13.51 -13.74 -15.84
C LEU A 377 14.71 -13.01 -16.46
N LYS A 378 15.36 -13.61 -17.45
CA LYS A 378 16.51 -13.03 -18.16
C LYS A 378 16.20 -11.67 -18.78
N GLU A 379 14.95 -11.44 -19.20
CA GLU A 379 14.52 -10.23 -19.88
C GLU A 379 14.25 -9.07 -18.93
N PHE A 380 14.22 -9.31 -17.62
CA PHE A 380 14.07 -8.27 -16.60
C PHE A 380 15.41 -7.58 -16.35
N VAL A 381 15.83 -6.73 -17.29
CA VAL A 381 17.17 -6.14 -17.32
C VAL A 381 17.50 -5.23 -16.12
N ALA A 382 16.49 -4.68 -15.46
CA ALA A 382 16.67 -3.85 -14.26
C ALA A 382 16.73 -4.65 -12.95
N LEU A 383 16.45 -5.95 -12.99
CA LEU A 383 16.26 -6.77 -11.79
C LEU A 383 17.59 -7.03 -11.09
N LYS A 384 17.71 -6.50 -9.87
CA LYS A 384 18.90 -6.61 -9.00
C LYS A 384 18.70 -7.64 -7.89
N ARG A 385 17.47 -7.82 -7.42
CA ARG A 385 17.15 -8.75 -6.33
C ARG A 385 15.97 -9.64 -6.68
N VAL A 386 16.17 -10.94 -6.56
CA VAL A 386 15.13 -11.97 -6.74
C VAL A 386 15.05 -12.79 -5.47
N SER A 387 13.83 -12.99 -4.98
CA SER A 387 13.55 -13.89 -3.85
C SER A 387 12.26 -14.64 -4.16
N LEU A 388 12.39 -15.91 -4.51
CA LEU A 388 11.28 -16.74 -4.99
C LEU A 388 11.39 -18.15 -4.41
N ASP A 389 10.27 -18.84 -4.36
CA ASP A 389 10.23 -20.27 -4.09
C ASP A 389 10.77 -21.04 -5.31
N ILE A 390 11.38 -22.21 -5.09
CA ILE A 390 12.14 -22.95 -6.13
C ILE A 390 11.32 -23.20 -7.40
N ASP A 391 10.09 -23.71 -7.29
CA ASP A 391 9.26 -24.03 -8.46
C ASP A 391 8.91 -22.77 -9.25
N PHE A 392 8.56 -21.71 -8.53
CA PHE A 392 8.20 -20.44 -9.15
C PHE A 392 9.41 -19.77 -9.79
N LEU A 393 10.61 -19.91 -9.20
CA LEU A 393 11.88 -19.47 -9.79
C LEU A 393 12.15 -20.21 -11.10
N LEU A 394 12.08 -21.54 -11.10
CA LEU A 394 12.36 -22.35 -12.29
C LEU A 394 11.33 -22.09 -13.40
N TYR A 395 10.04 -22.00 -13.05
CA TYR A 395 8.99 -21.65 -14.00
C TYR A 395 9.21 -20.26 -14.61
N SER A 396 9.57 -19.26 -13.80
CA SER A 396 9.87 -17.90 -14.28
C SER A 396 11.14 -17.83 -15.12
N ALA A 397 12.15 -18.64 -14.79
CA ALA A 397 13.40 -18.74 -15.55
C ALA A 397 13.19 -19.42 -16.90
N ALA A 398 12.36 -20.46 -16.97
CA ALA A 398 11.97 -21.11 -18.23
C ALA A 398 11.18 -20.15 -19.15
N GLY A 399 10.41 -19.25 -18.54
CA GLY A 399 9.65 -18.21 -19.22
C GLY A 399 8.24 -18.62 -19.64
N VAL A 400 7.39 -17.61 -19.80
CA VAL A 400 5.99 -17.74 -20.22
C VAL A 400 5.83 -17.34 -21.69
N ARG A 401 5.02 -18.09 -22.44
CA ARG A 401 4.75 -17.88 -23.87
C ARG A 401 3.30 -17.46 -24.11
N SER A 402 3.02 -16.86 -25.27
CA SER A 402 1.68 -16.40 -25.67
C SER A 402 0.89 -17.41 -26.51
N GLY A 403 1.38 -18.66 -26.64
CA GLY A 403 0.76 -19.72 -27.44
C GLY A 403 0.55 -21.03 -26.64
N PRO A 404 0.04 -22.09 -27.30
CA PRO A 404 -0.18 -23.39 -26.67
C PRO A 404 1.12 -23.95 -26.10
N TYR A 405 0.98 -24.83 -25.10
CA TYR A 405 2.13 -25.49 -24.51
C TYR A 405 2.99 -26.15 -25.60
N LYS A 406 4.29 -25.91 -25.51
CA LYS A 406 5.30 -26.64 -26.28
C LYS A 406 6.31 -27.12 -25.27
N GLU A 407 6.68 -28.39 -25.37
CA GLU A 407 7.66 -29.01 -24.51
C GLU A 407 8.87 -28.10 -24.29
N ARG A 408 9.19 -27.87 -23.01
CA ARG A 408 10.25 -26.94 -22.64
C ARG A 408 11.58 -27.61 -22.96
N LYS A 409 12.39 -26.96 -23.80
CA LYS A 409 13.79 -27.37 -23.98
C LYS A 409 14.48 -27.29 -22.62
N ARG A 410 15.24 -28.34 -22.27
CA ARG A 410 16.12 -28.32 -21.08
C ARG A 410 16.92 -27.02 -21.07
N PHE A 411 16.87 -26.31 -19.95
CA PHE A 411 17.57 -25.05 -19.77
C PHE A 411 18.48 -25.14 -18.54
N ARG A 412 19.43 -24.21 -18.44
CA ARG A 412 20.25 -24.06 -17.23
C ARG A 412 19.85 -22.78 -16.55
N LEU A 413 19.52 -22.84 -15.25
CA LEU A 413 19.02 -21.70 -14.48
C LEU A 413 19.95 -20.49 -14.61
N ILE A 414 21.26 -20.71 -14.48
CA ILE A 414 22.29 -19.66 -14.60
C ILE A 414 22.22 -18.87 -15.91
N ASN A 415 21.79 -19.49 -17.01
CA ASN A 415 21.70 -18.84 -18.33
C ASN A 415 20.41 -18.02 -18.50
N CYS A 416 19.46 -18.20 -17.58
CA CYS A 416 18.14 -17.58 -17.57
C CYS A 416 17.97 -16.53 -16.46
N LEU A 417 19.00 -16.29 -15.65
CA LEU A 417 18.98 -15.22 -14.65
C LEU A 417 19.12 -13.83 -15.30
N PRO A 418 18.57 -12.77 -14.68
CA PRO A 418 18.76 -11.40 -15.14
C PRO A 418 20.25 -11.02 -15.20
N PRO A 419 20.68 -10.26 -16.23
CA PRO A 419 22.09 -9.90 -16.41
C PRO A 419 22.64 -8.95 -15.33
N GLY A 420 21.75 -8.24 -14.62
CA GLY A 420 22.07 -7.30 -13.53
C GLY A 420 21.89 -7.87 -12.13
N LEU A 421 21.62 -9.16 -11.98
CA LEU A 421 21.26 -9.74 -10.69
C LEU A 421 22.40 -9.67 -9.68
N GLU A 422 22.12 -9.07 -8.51
CA GLU A 422 23.07 -8.90 -7.40
C GLU A 422 22.76 -9.81 -6.20
N TYR A 423 21.49 -10.20 -6.02
CA TYR A 423 21.03 -11.04 -4.92
C TYR A 423 19.99 -12.06 -5.41
N LEU A 424 20.19 -13.33 -5.06
CA LEU A 424 19.24 -14.41 -5.31
C LEU A 424 18.91 -15.14 -4.00
N CYS A 425 17.64 -15.20 -3.64
CA CYS A 425 17.15 -16.03 -2.54
C CYS A 425 16.22 -17.11 -3.08
N VAL A 426 16.57 -18.37 -2.86
CA VAL A 426 15.77 -19.53 -3.22
C VAL A 426 15.15 -20.09 -1.95
N ARG A 427 13.81 -20.11 -1.91
CA ARG A 427 13.04 -20.63 -0.78
C ARG A 427 12.48 -22.00 -1.09
N LYS A 428 12.16 -22.76 -0.03
CA LYS A 428 11.54 -24.08 -0.12
C LYS A 428 12.35 -25.09 -0.94
N TYR A 429 13.65 -24.89 -1.03
CA TYR A 429 14.55 -25.86 -1.63
C TYR A 429 15.02 -26.82 -0.54
N GLN A 430 15.00 -28.12 -0.84
CA GLN A 430 15.54 -29.16 0.02
C GLN A 430 16.37 -30.11 -0.84
N THR A 431 17.66 -30.24 -0.51
CA THR A 431 18.59 -31.11 -1.24
C THR A 431 18.16 -32.57 -1.16
N GLY A 432 18.26 -33.29 -2.27
CA GLY A 432 17.89 -34.71 -2.40
C GLY A 432 16.39 -34.96 -2.52
N ASN A 433 15.54 -33.92 -2.47
CA ASN A 433 14.11 -34.07 -2.65
C ASN A 433 13.70 -34.13 -4.12
N ASN A 434 14.45 -33.45 -5.00
CA ASN A 434 14.15 -33.39 -6.43
C ASN A 434 15.46 -33.24 -7.23
N ASP A 435 15.77 -34.23 -8.06
CA ASP A 435 17.01 -34.30 -8.84
C ASP A 435 17.13 -33.16 -9.88
N GLU A 436 16.01 -32.70 -10.46
CA GLU A 436 16.00 -31.56 -11.38
C GLU A 436 16.34 -30.26 -10.64
N HIS A 437 15.71 -30.03 -9.48
CA HIS A 437 16.00 -28.88 -8.63
C HIS A 437 17.47 -28.88 -8.20
N ASP A 438 17.98 -30.02 -7.76
CA ASP A 438 19.39 -30.19 -7.39
C ASP A 438 20.32 -29.91 -8.57
N GLY A 439 19.99 -30.40 -9.76
CA GLY A 439 20.74 -30.11 -10.98
C GLY A 439 20.80 -28.61 -11.29
N HIS A 440 19.70 -27.89 -11.11
CA HIS A 440 19.64 -26.44 -11.31
C HIS A 440 20.42 -25.65 -10.24
N ILE A 441 20.28 -26.02 -8.97
CA ILE A 441 20.93 -25.32 -7.84
C ILE A 441 22.43 -25.62 -7.79
N ASN A 442 22.85 -26.86 -7.98
CA ASN A 442 24.27 -27.23 -8.06
C ASN A 442 24.96 -26.62 -9.29
N GLY A 443 24.19 -26.35 -10.35
CA GLY A 443 24.66 -25.64 -11.54
C GLY A 443 24.86 -24.14 -11.35
N LEU A 444 24.45 -23.55 -10.21
CA LEU A 444 24.73 -22.15 -9.90
C LEU A 444 26.19 -21.99 -9.45
N PRO A 445 26.96 -21.09 -10.07
CA PRO A 445 28.33 -20.85 -9.65
C PRO A 445 28.35 -20.18 -8.28
N ARG A 446 29.33 -20.53 -7.44
CA ARG A 446 29.49 -19.93 -6.11
C ARG A 446 29.72 -18.41 -6.13
N ARG A 447 30.13 -17.84 -7.27
CA ARG A 447 30.29 -16.38 -7.52
C ARG A 447 30.16 -16.03 -9.02
N PRO A 448 28.98 -15.68 -9.57
CA PRO A 448 28.91 -14.95 -10.84
C PRO A 448 29.58 -13.58 -10.73
N ARG A 449 30.05 -13.02 -11.85
CA ARG A 449 30.76 -11.71 -11.90
C ARG A 449 29.99 -10.53 -11.27
N LYS A 450 28.66 -10.62 -11.09
CA LYS A 450 27.80 -9.57 -10.48
C LYS A 450 26.89 -10.03 -9.34
N LEU A 451 26.61 -11.33 -9.23
CA LEU A 451 25.78 -11.87 -8.15
C LEU A 451 26.63 -11.99 -6.90
N LYS A 452 26.31 -11.16 -5.91
CA LYS A 452 27.09 -11.00 -4.68
C LYS A 452 26.68 -12.01 -3.62
N GLU A 453 25.41 -12.40 -3.61
CA GLU A 453 24.83 -13.22 -2.56
C GLU A 453 23.80 -14.20 -3.12
N ILE A 454 23.94 -15.46 -2.71
CA ILE A 454 22.95 -16.52 -2.89
C ILE A 454 22.55 -16.99 -1.51
N LYS A 455 21.25 -16.89 -1.20
CA LYS A 455 20.67 -17.40 0.03
C LYS A 455 19.73 -18.55 -0.31
N ILE A 456 19.94 -19.69 0.32
CA ILE A 456 19.06 -20.85 0.23
C ILE A 456 18.40 -21.01 1.60
N THR A 457 17.08 -21.11 1.64
CA THR A 457 16.33 -21.30 2.89
C THR A 457 15.43 -22.52 2.80
N ASP A 458 15.63 -23.44 3.74
CA ASP A 458 14.81 -24.64 3.89
C ASP A 458 13.40 -24.27 4.39
N GLY A 459 12.40 -25.03 3.97
CA GLY A 459 10.96 -24.72 4.08
C GLY A 459 10.34 -24.75 5.48
N PHE A 460 11.12 -24.75 6.56
CA PHE A 460 10.59 -24.76 7.94
C PHE A 460 10.96 -23.49 8.71
N MET A 461 10.04 -22.52 8.73
CA MET A 461 9.87 -21.56 9.83
C MET A 461 8.42 -21.08 9.93
#